data_AF-A0A8H4LB46-F1
#
_entry.id   AF-A0A8H4LB46-F1
#
_cell.length_a   1.000
_cell.length_b   1.000
_cell.length_c   1.000
_cell.angle_alpha   90.00
_cell.angle_beta   90.00
_cell.angle_gamma   90.00
#
_symmetry.space_group_name_H-M   'P 1'
#
loop_
_entity.id
_entity.type
_entity.pdbx_description
1 polymer ?
#
loop_
_entity_poly.entity_id
_entity_poly.type
_entity_poly.pdbx_seq_one_letter_code
_entity_poly.pdbx_strand_id
1 'polypeptide(L)'
;MSQPLSNTSSAATFAMATATATTAAATTRAATTMSGTNSPSSQRSPANSTSPGLAAHQAALAPPHPKVPCGICPKRFSPSSVGDHRKVHRLEGNEGVDAPHKCEQCEASGKVCRVSANMNEISTFGCTSCLKRHSRCSHVNDMRPYPQPTLHPGLMSENETPWAKENKLQEYKDAREKRILALKEKGRKGR
;
A
#
# COMPACT_ATOMS: atom_id res chain seq x y z
N MET A 1 50.45 -7.43 -34.90
CA MET A 1 49.62 -8.15 -33.92
C MET A 1 48.19 -8.12 -34.43
N SER A 2 47.74 -9.27 -34.90
CA SER A 2 46.54 -9.47 -35.72
C SER A 2 45.26 -9.39 -34.89
N GLN A 3 44.24 -8.72 -35.40
CA GLN A 3 42.86 -8.88 -34.93
C GLN A 3 42.09 -9.80 -35.88
N PRO A 4 41.27 -10.74 -35.37
CA PRO A 4 40.16 -11.33 -36.10
C PRO A 4 38.82 -10.88 -35.47
N LEU A 5 37.94 -10.26 -36.26
CA LEU A 5 36.83 -10.86 -37.03
C LEU A 5 35.57 -11.16 -36.19
N SER A 6 34.57 -10.30 -36.41
CA SER A 6 33.16 -10.61 -36.73
C SER A 6 32.47 -11.74 -36.00
N ASN A 7 31.38 -11.41 -35.30
CA ASN A 7 30.24 -12.31 -35.18
C ASN A 7 28.93 -11.62 -35.55
N THR A 8 28.22 -12.31 -36.42
CA THR A 8 27.03 -11.96 -37.16
C THR A 8 25.78 -12.51 -36.47
N SER A 9 24.64 -11.87 -36.78
CA SER A 9 23.30 -12.44 -36.88
C SER A 9 22.59 -12.90 -35.59
N SER A 10 21.45 -12.29 -35.32
CA SER A 10 20.16 -12.92 -35.66
C SER A 10 19.01 -11.92 -35.55
N ALA A 11 18.38 -11.68 -36.71
CA ALA A 11 17.08 -11.07 -36.82
C ALA A 11 16.01 -12.08 -36.40
N ALA A 12 15.02 -11.63 -35.63
CA ALA A 12 13.74 -12.31 -35.51
C ALA A 12 12.62 -11.27 -35.57
N THR A 13 12.06 -11.14 -36.76
CA THR A 13 10.82 -10.42 -37.07
C THR A 13 9.65 -11.37 -36.81
N PHE A 14 8.72 -11.01 -35.92
CA PHE A 14 7.36 -11.57 -35.88
C PHE A 14 6.44 -10.40 -35.48
N ALA A 15 5.75 -9.79 -36.44
CA ALA A 15 4.45 -10.17 -37.01
C ALA A 15 3.27 -9.80 -36.08
N MET A 16 2.41 -8.95 -36.64
CA MET A 16 1.24 -8.31 -36.04
C MET A 16 0.09 -9.30 -35.78
N ALA A 17 -0.74 -9.01 -34.77
CA ALA A 17 -2.12 -9.48 -34.74
C ALA A 17 -3.04 -8.45 -34.04
N THR A 18 -3.76 -7.74 -34.91
CA THR A 18 -5.15 -7.26 -34.86
C THR A 18 -5.94 -7.26 -33.54
N ALA A 19 -6.63 -6.13 -33.37
CA ALA A 19 -7.66 -5.83 -32.39
C ALA A 19 -8.89 -6.73 -32.45
N THR A 20 -9.56 -6.87 -31.31
CA THR A 20 -11.01 -7.13 -31.27
C THR A 20 -11.63 -6.33 -30.13
N ALA A 21 -12.44 -5.33 -30.51
CA ALA A 21 -13.38 -4.67 -29.61
C ALA A 21 -14.66 -5.50 -29.57
N THR A 22 -15.17 -5.77 -28.36
CA THR A 22 -16.48 -6.41 -28.17
C THR A 22 -17.30 -5.55 -27.21
N THR A 23 -18.27 -4.85 -27.77
CA THR A 23 -19.41 -4.22 -27.08
C THR A 23 -20.56 -5.21 -26.97
N ALA A 24 -21.15 -5.35 -25.77
CA ALA A 24 -22.54 -5.69 -25.41
C ALA A 24 -22.52 -6.19 -23.95
N ALA A 25 -23.46 -5.95 -23.04
CA ALA A 25 -24.89 -5.73 -23.20
C ALA A 25 -25.47 -4.96 -21.99
N ALA A 26 -26.59 -4.28 -22.25
CA ALA A 26 -27.54 -3.80 -21.26
C ALA A 26 -28.34 -4.96 -20.64
N THR A 27 -28.87 -4.79 -19.41
CA THR A 27 -30.28 -5.09 -19.02
C THR A 27 -30.54 -4.73 -17.54
N THR A 28 -31.31 -3.65 -17.39
CA THR A 28 -32.43 -3.30 -16.48
C THR A 28 -32.76 -4.01 -15.14
N ARG A 29 -33.21 -3.12 -14.21
CA ARG A 29 -34.32 -3.20 -13.19
C ARG A 29 -33.98 -3.89 -11.84
N ALA A 30 -34.47 -3.47 -10.66
CA ALA A 30 -35.60 -2.60 -10.25
C ALA A 30 -35.37 -1.96 -8.85
N ALA A 31 -36.26 -1.03 -8.50
CA ALA A 31 -36.34 -0.18 -7.31
C ALA A 31 -36.57 -0.91 -5.97
N THR A 32 -36.30 -0.25 -4.84
CA THR A 32 -37.27 -0.06 -3.73
C THR A 32 -36.89 1.15 -2.86
N THR A 33 -37.84 2.09 -2.85
CA THR A 33 -38.25 3.16 -1.93
C THR A 33 -37.86 3.00 -0.45
N MET A 34 -37.50 4.09 0.22
CA MET A 34 -38.07 4.49 1.54
C MET A 34 -37.84 5.99 1.75
N SER A 35 -38.96 6.72 1.89
CA SER A 35 -39.05 8.14 2.23
C SER A 35 -38.95 8.36 3.75
N GLY A 36 -38.39 9.48 4.18
CA GLY A 36 -38.39 9.89 5.58
C GLY A 36 -38.13 11.39 5.71
N THR A 37 -39.21 12.16 5.56
CA THR A 37 -39.31 13.60 5.82
C THR A 37 -39.00 13.94 7.28
N ASN A 38 -38.32 15.07 7.53
CA ASN A 38 -38.77 16.11 8.48
C ASN A 38 -37.70 17.20 8.65
N SER A 39 -37.97 18.38 8.07
CA SER A 39 -37.53 19.66 8.62
C SER A 39 -38.55 20.10 9.69
N PRO A 40 -38.13 20.86 10.71
CA PRO A 40 -38.36 22.30 10.61
C PRO A 40 -37.28 23.19 11.23
N SER A 41 -37.15 24.38 10.66
CA SER A 41 -36.55 25.56 11.31
C SER A 41 -37.52 26.18 12.31
N SER A 42 -36.98 26.71 13.42
CA SER A 42 -37.15 28.11 13.87
C SER A 42 -37.28 28.30 15.40
N GLN A 43 -36.64 29.39 15.85
CA GLN A 43 -36.87 30.21 17.05
C GLN A 43 -36.13 29.86 18.36
N ARG A 44 -35.13 30.68 18.74
CA ARG A 44 -35.28 31.81 19.71
C ARG A 44 -33.94 32.55 19.90
N SER A 45 -34.00 33.89 19.84
CA SER A 45 -32.97 34.83 20.35
C SER A 45 -33.26 35.18 21.85
N PRO A 46 -32.62 36.20 22.46
CA PRO A 46 -31.32 36.20 23.14
C PRO A 46 -31.44 36.56 24.65
N ALA A 47 -30.29 36.63 25.35
CA ALA A 47 -29.97 37.33 26.62
C ALA A 47 -29.28 36.38 27.64
N ASN A 48 -27.96 36.45 27.81
CA ASN A 48 -27.17 37.43 28.56
C ASN A 48 -27.05 37.06 30.06
N SER A 49 -25.90 36.50 30.44
CA SER A 49 -25.39 36.51 31.80
C SER A 49 -23.88 36.76 31.77
N THR A 50 -23.52 37.92 32.30
CA THR A 50 -22.21 38.55 32.36
C THR A 50 -21.26 37.85 33.35
N SER A 51 -20.06 37.47 32.86
CA SER A 51 -18.66 37.56 33.39
C SER A 51 -18.35 37.28 34.89
N PRO A 52 -17.09 36.95 35.33
CA PRO A 52 -15.80 37.21 34.67
C PRO A 52 -14.69 36.14 34.83
N GLY A 53 -13.65 36.24 33.99
CA GLY A 53 -12.29 35.94 34.43
C GLY A 53 -11.58 34.74 33.81
N LEU A 54 -10.44 35.09 33.20
CA LEU A 54 -9.23 34.30 33.04
C LEU A 54 -9.10 33.42 31.78
N ALA A 55 -8.03 33.75 31.06
CA ALA A 55 -7.42 33.04 29.95
C ALA A 55 -8.23 33.01 28.65
N ALA A 56 -8.16 34.15 27.94
CA ALA A 56 -7.86 34.10 26.53
C ALA A 56 -6.61 33.23 26.32
N HIS A 57 -6.80 31.92 26.17
CA HIS A 57 -5.85 31.06 25.49
C HIS A 57 -5.86 31.50 24.03
N GLN A 58 -5.15 32.60 23.77
CA GLN A 58 -4.47 32.77 22.50
C GLN A 58 -3.67 31.49 22.33
N ALA A 59 -4.23 30.53 21.60
CA ALA A 59 -3.46 29.47 20.99
C ALA A 59 -2.46 30.21 20.11
N ALA A 60 -1.29 30.50 20.68
CA ALA A 60 -0.15 31.01 19.97
C ALA A 60 0.10 29.97 18.89
N LEU A 61 -0.43 30.24 17.70
CA LEU A 61 -0.19 29.48 16.49
C LEU A 61 1.33 29.45 16.37
N ALA A 62 1.91 28.29 16.69
CA ALA A 62 3.35 28.09 16.57
C ALA A 62 3.77 28.60 15.18
N PRO A 63 4.85 29.39 15.09
CA PRO A 63 5.24 29.98 13.82
C PRO A 63 5.34 28.89 12.75
N PRO A 64 4.80 29.11 11.55
CA PRO A 64 4.77 28.10 10.51
C PRO A 64 6.20 27.60 10.25
N HIS A 65 6.41 26.29 10.34
CA HIS A 65 7.73 25.71 10.14
C HIS A 65 8.30 26.11 8.77
N PRO A 66 9.57 26.52 8.69
CA PRO A 66 10.17 26.95 7.44
C PRO A 66 10.16 25.80 6.43
N LYS A 67 9.67 26.08 5.22
CA LYS A 67 9.66 25.10 4.13
C LYS A 67 11.06 24.95 3.55
N VAL A 68 11.53 23.71 3.47
CA VAL A 68 12.85 23.33 2.94
C VAL A 68 12.70 23.00 1.44
N PRO A 69 13.54 23.57 0.56
CA PRO A 69 13.53 23.19 -0.86
C PRO A 69 14.04 21.76 -1.06
N CYS A 70 13.48 21.06 -2.05
CA CYS A 70 14.10 19.84 -2.55
C CYS A 70 15.35 20.21 -3.37
N GLY A 71 16.45 19.49 -3.20
CA GLY A 71 17.66 19.70 -4.01
C GLY A 71 17.58 19.14 -5.43
N ILE A 72 16.52 18.41 -5.78
CA ILE A 72 16.34 17.73 -7.07
C ILE A 72 15.26 18.43 -7.92
N CYS A 73 14.23 18.98 -7.28
CA CYS A 73 13.13 19.65 -7.97
C CYS A 73 12.79 20.99 -7.29
N PRO A 74 12.11 21.93 -7.98
CA PRO A 74 11.87 23.28 -7.45
C PRO A 74 10.83 23.34 -6.31
N LYS A 75 10.31 22.20 -5.85
CA LYS A 75 9.25 22.15 -4.82
C LYS A 75 9.82 22.34 -3.41
N ARG A 76 9.03 22.96 -2.53
CA ARG A 76 9.39 23.21 -1.12
C ARG A 76 8.43 22.45 -0.21
N PHE A 77 8.98 21.75 0.77
CA PHE A 77 8.26 20.82 1.65
C PHE A 77 8.50 21.14 3.12
N SER A 78 7.72 20.55 4.03
CA SER A 78 8.06 20.60 5.46
C SER A 78 9.34 19.80 5.71
N PRO A 79 10.12 20.11 6.76
CA PRO A 79 11.31 19.35 7.12
C PRO A 79 11.05 17.85 7.32
N SER A 80 9.85 17.48 7.77
CA SER A 80 9.43 16.08 7.93
C SER A 80 9.09 15.38 6.61
N SER A 81 8.47 16.09 5.66
CA SER A 81 8.01 15.52 4.39
C SER A 81 9.07 15.52 3.29
N VAL A 82 10.11 16.35 3.40
CA VAL A 82 11.18 16.43 2.39
C VAL A 82 11.99 15.13 2.28
N GLY A 83 12.05 14.33 3.35
CA GLY A 83 12.66 13.00 3.34
C GLY A 83 11.89 12.05 2.43
N ASP A 84 10.58 11.90 2.68
CA ASP A 84 9.69 11.06 1.86
C ASP A 84 9.63 11.54 0.41
N HIS A 85 9.61 12.84 0.20
CA HIS A 85 9.66 13.41 -1.14
C HIS A 85 10.95 13.03 -1.90
N ARG A 86 12.12 13.08 -1.25
CA ARG A 86 13.38 12.66 -1.88
C ARG A 86 13.39 11.17 -2.23
N LYS A 87 12.73 10.34 -1.42
CA LYS A 87 12.56 8.90 -1.71
C LYS A 87 11.70 8.68 -2.96
N VAL A 88 10.68 9.52 -3.20
CA VAL A 88 9.90 9.46 -4.44
C VAL A 88 10.77 9.67 -5.67
N HIS A 89 11.71 10.63 -5.65
CA HIS A 89 12.63 10.82 -6.77
C HIS A 89 13.48 9.58 -7.07
N ARG A 90 13.95 8.88 -6.03
CA ARG A 90 14.71 7.63 -6.19
C ARG A 90 13.87 6.51 -6.81
N LEU A 91 12.64 6.36 -6.33
CA LEU A 91 11.70 5.36 -6.82
C LEU A 91 11.16 5.67 -8.22
N GLU A 92 10.99 6.94 -8.59
CA GLU A 92 10.59 7.32 -9.95
C GLU A 92 11.73 7.16 -10.95
N GLY A 93 12.98 7.24 -10.48
CA GLY A 93 14.18 6.95 -11.25
C GLY A 93 14.38 5.46 -11.50
N ASN A 94 15.58 4.97 -11.21
CA ASN A 94 16.01 3.62 -11.60
C ASN A 94 15.83 2.57 -10.50
N GLU A 95 15.57 2.98 -9.26
CA GLU A 95 15.55 2.07 -8.09
C GLU A 95 14.15 1.53 -7.77
N GLY A 96 13.11 2.08 -8.40
CA GLY A 96 11.74 1.64 -8.21
C GLY A 96 11.34 0.54 -9.18
N VAL A 97 10.77 -0.54 -8.64
CA VAL A 97 10.18 -1.64 -9.40
C VAL A 97 8.68 -1.66 -9.18
N ASP A 98 7.94 -1.99 -10.23
CA ASP A 98 6.49 -2.11 -10.17
C ASP A 98 6.13 -3.41 -9.43
N ALA A 99 5.46 -3.26 -8.29
CA ALA A 99 5.00 -4.39 -7.52
C ALA A 99 3.89 -5.12 -8.30
N PRO A 100 3.97 -6.46 -8.48
CA PRO A 100 2.88 -7.24 -9.03
C PRO A 100 1.59 -7.07 -8.20
N HIS A 101 1.73 -7.01 -6.88
CA HIS A 101 0.61 -6.80 -5.96
C HIS A 101 0.51 -5.33 -5.54
N LYS A 102 -0.56 -4.67 -5.99
CA LYS A 102 -0.85 -3.28 -5.62
C LYS A 102 -1.29 -3.21 -4.16
N CYS A 103 -1.01 -2.09 -3.49
CA CYS A 103 -1.63 -1.80 -2.19
C CYS A 103 -3.08 -1.35 -2.41
N GLU A 104 -3.92 -1.46 -1.38
CA GLU A 104 -5.35 -1.12 -1.45
C GLU A 104 -5.58 0.30 -2.01
N GLN A 105 -4.74 1.26 -1.60
CA GLN A 105 -4.83 2.64 -2.09
C GLN A 105 -4.45 2.78 -3.57
N CYS A 106 -3.46 2.01 -4.05
CA CYS A 106 -3.05 2.02 -5.45
C CYS A 106 -4.05 1.29 -6.33
N GLU A 107 -4.62 0.20 -5.84
CA GLU A 107 -5.68 -0.56 -6.50
C GLU A 107 -6.94 0.29 -6.69
N ALA A 108 -7.43 0.91 -5.61
CA ALA A 108 -8.58 1.82 -5.67
C ALA A 108 -8.33 3.03 -6.58
N SER A 109 -7.08 3.49 -6.70
CA SER A 109 -6.72 4.62 -7.57
C SER A 109 -6.41 4.21 -9.02
N GLY A 110 -6.36 2.91 -9.32
CA GLY A 110 -5.88 2.40 -10.61
C GLY A 110 -4.41 2.73 -10.92
N LYS A 111 -3.60 3.13 -9.94
CA LYS A 111 -2.21 3.53 -10.14
C LYS A 111 -1.26 2.35 -10.01
N VAL A 112 -0.11 2.44 -10.67
CA VAL A 112 0.97 1.46 -10.52
C VAL A 112 1.59 1.61 -9.13
N CYS A 113 1.74 0.48 -8.43
CA CYS A 113 2.33 0.42 -7.11
C CYS A 113 3.85 0.24 -7.26
N ARG A 114 4.58 1.36 -7.37
CA ARG A 114 6.05 1.31 -7.51
C ARG A 114 6.71 1.38 -6.15
N VAL A 115 7.56 0.41 -5.85
CA VAL A 115 8.21 0.20 -4.54
C VAL A 115 9.71 0.03 -4.70
N SER A 116 10.46 0.13 -3.60
CA SER A 116 11.93 -0.03 -3.66
C SER A 116 12.29 -1.49 -3.92
N ALA A 117 13.16 -1.74 -4.91
CA ALA A 117 13.77 -3.06 -5.08
C ALA A 117 14.68 -3.41 -3.88
N ASN A 118 15.42 -2.41 -3.39
CA ASN A 118 16.37 -2.58 -2.30
C ASN A 118 15.93 -1.74 -1.09
N MET A 119 15.59 -2.39 0.02
CA MET A 119 15.20 -1.67 1.24
C MET A 119 16.38 -0.89 1.85
N ASN A 120 17.60 -1.42 1.73
CA ASN A 120 18.80 -0.85 2.35
C ASN A 120 19.19 0.51 1.76
N GLU A 121 18.82 0.79 0.50
CA GLU A 121 19.23 2.02 -0.20
C GLU A 121 18.25 3.18 0.01
N ILE A 122 16.94 2.91 0.03
CA ILE A 122 15.90 3.96 0.12
C ILE A 122 15.29 4.02 1.52
N SER A 123 15.42 2.98 2.35
CA SER A 123 14.87 2.91 3.72
C SER A 123 13.37 3.25 3.77
N THR A 124 12.59 2.71 2.84
CA THR A 124 11.14 2.90 2.83
C THR A 124 10.39 1.68 2.31
N PHE A 125 9.37 1.31 3.06
CA PHE A 125 8.38 0.35 2.63
C PHE A 125 7.17 1.03 1.96
N GLY A 126 7.16 2.36 1.83
CA GLY A 126 6.08 3.07 1.16
C GLY A 126 6.16 2.95 -0.36
N CYS A 127 5.03 2.70 -1.00
CA CYS A 127 4.88 2.85 -2.44
C CYS A 127 4.99 4.33 -2.86
N THR A 128 5.39 4.63 -4.11
CA THR A 128 5.49 6.02 -4.62
C THR A 128 4.19 6.81 -4.43
N SER A 129 3.05 6.22 -4.76
CA SER A 129 1.74 6.86 -4.61
C SER A 129 1.39 7.15 -3.15
N CYS A 130 1.77 6.25 -2.25
CA CYS A 130 1.55 6.35 -0.80
C CYS A 130 2.42 7.47 -0.23
N LEU A 131 3.71 7.50 -0.60
CA LEU A 131 4.66 8.53 -0.19
C LEU A 131 4.24 9.92 -0.68
N LYS A 132 3.74 10.04 -1.92
CA LYS A 132 3.21 11.30 -2.44
C LYS A 132 1.98 11.80 -1.69
N ARG A 133 1.17 10.90 -1.14
CA ARG A 133 -0.02 11.23 -0.33
C ARG A 133 0.32 11.41 1.15
N HIS A 134 1.58 11.19 1.55
CA HIS A 134 1.98 11.07 2.96
C HIS A 134 1.13 10.06 3.73
N SER A 135 0.68 8.99 3.06
CA SER A 135 -0.09 7.91 3.64
C SER A 135 0.78 6.67 3.86
N ARG A 136 0.44 5.87 4.89
CA ARG A 136 1.06 4.56 5.09
C ARG A 136 0.56 3.61 3.99
N CYS A 137 1.48 2.84 3.41
CA CYS A 137 1.15 1.77 2.48
C CYS A 137 0.51 0.61 3.27
N SER A 138 -0.59 0.05 2.78
CA SER A 138 -1.32 -1.04 3.46
C SER A 138 -0.43 -2.25 3.72
N HIS A 139 0.45 -2.59 2.77
CA HIS A 139 1.45 -3.65 2.88
C HIS A 139 2.47 -3.46 4.02
N VAL A 140 2.56 -2.26 4.60
CA VAL A 140 3.49 -1.93 5.69
C VAL A 140 2.81 -1.98 7.05
N ASN A 141 1.49 -1.84 7.10
CA ASN A 141 0.76 -1.89 8.37
C ASN A 141 0.79 -3.29 8.99
N ASP A 142 0.87 -4.32 8.16
CA ASP A 142 0.92 -5.72 8.61
C ASP A 142 2.34 -6.16 9.03
N MET A 143 3.34 -5.30 8.83
CA MET A 143 4.75 -5.56 9.15
C MET A 143 5.03 -5.26 10.62
N ARG A 144 4.49 -6.08 11.50
CA ARG A 144 4.79 -6.08 12.94
C ARG A 144 5.67 -7.24 13.45
N PRO A 145 5.94 -8.34 12.73
CA PRO A 145 6.86 -9.33 13.26
C PRO A 145 8.31 -8.96 12.90
N TYR A 146 9.17 -9.03 13.91
CA TYR A 146 10.62 -9.07 13.75
C TYR A 146 11.01 -10.50 13.30
N PRO A 147 11.93 -10.69 12.35
CA PRO A 147 12.77 -9.69 11.67
C PRO A 147 12.05 -8.96 10.53
N GLN A 148 12.41 -7.69 10.33
CA GLN A 148 11.91 -6.87 9.22
C GLN A 148 12.31 -7.50 7.87
N PRO A 149 11.37 -7.75 6.95
CA PRO A 149 11.70 -8.25 5.62
C PRO A 149 12.64 -7.30 4.87
N THR A 150 13.59 -7.89 4.15
CA THR A 150 14.55 -7.16 3.30
C THR A 150 13.91 -6.61 2.02
N LEU A 151 12.74 -7.13 1.66
CA LEU A 151 11.98 -6.76 0.47
C LEU A 151 10.59 -6.27 0.85
N HIS A 152 10.05 -5.37 0.03
CA HIS A 152 8.66 -4.94 0.16
C HIS A 152 7.72 -6.13 -0.11
N PRO A 153 6.69 -6.37 0.72
CA PRO A 153 5.80 -7.54 0.57
C PRO A 153 5.15 -7.65 -0.81
N GLY A 154 4.82 -6.52 -1.43
CA GLY A 154 4.28 -6.48 -2.80
C GLY A 154 5.24 -6.97 -3.89
N LEU A 155 6.54 -7.13 -3.61
CA LEU A 155 7.53 -7.76 -4.51
C LEU A 155 7.81 -9.22 -4.16
N MET A 156 7.36 -9.71 -3.00
CA MET A 156 7.56 -11.11 -2.62
C MET A 156 6.55 -11.97 -3.38
N SER A 157 7.00 -13.13 -3.87
CA SER A 157 6.07 -14.15 -4.34
C SER A 157 5.23 -14.64 -3.15
N GLU A 158 3.97 -15.05 -3.39
CA GLU A 158 3.05 -15.54 -2.35
C GLU A 158 3.63 -16.69 -1.51
N ASN A 159 4.68 -17.34 -2.01
CA ASN A 159 5.36 -18.49 -1.42
C ASN A 159 6.47 -18.10 -0.42
N GLU A 160 6.91 -16.84 -0.43
CA GLU A 160 8.11 -16.37 0.29
C GLU A 160 7.81 -15.41 1.43
N THR A 161 6.54 -15.00 1.60
CA THR A 161 6.17 -14.11 2.70
C THR A 161 6.28 -14.84 4.05
N PRO A 162 6.71 -14.15 5.12
CA PRO A 162 6.80 -14.76 6.46
C PRO A 162 5.47 -15.34 6.95
N TRP A 163 4.32 -14.74 6.59
CA TRP A 163 3.02 -15.29 6.96
C TRP A 163 2.70 -16.60 6.23
N ALA A 164 3.17 -16.77 4.98
CA ALA A 164 2.97 -18.02 4.25
C ALA A 164 3.72 -19.17 4.93
N LYS A 165 4.89 -18.87 5.53
CA LYS A 165 5.64 -19.82 6.37
C LYS A 165 4.92 -20.11 7.70
N GLU A 166 4.31 -19.11 8.32
CA GLU A 166 3.56 -19.26 9.57
C GLU A 166 2.26 -20.06 9.38
N ASN A 167 1.50 -19.81 8.31
CA ASN A 167 0.33 -20.61 7.96
C ASN A 167 0.70 -22.07 7.67
N LYS A 168 1.78 -22.31 6.91
CA LYS A 168 2.30 -23.69 6.68
C LYS A 168 2.72 -24.37 7.98
N LEU A 169 3.32 -23.63 8.90
CA LEU A 169 3.73 -24.15 10.20
C LEU A 169 2.51 -24.50 11.07
N GLN A 170 1.45 -23.69 11.01
CA GLN A 170 0.19 -23.96 11.70
C GLN A 170 -0.51 -25.19 11.13
N GLU A 171 -0.62 -25.30 9.79
CA GLU A 171 -1.14 -26.51 9.13
C GLU A 171 -0.36 -27.77 9.54
N TYR A 172 0.97 -27.68 9.67
CA TYR A 172 1.80 -28.80 10.11
C TYR A 172 1.53 -29.19 11.57
N LYS A 173 1.33 -28.20 12.47
CA LYS A 173 0.97 -28.44 13.87
C LYS A 173 -0.39 -29.13 13.97
N ASP A 174 -1.38 -28.63 13.24
CA ASP A 174 -2.73 -29.19 13.22
C ASP A 174 -2.74 -30.62 12.65
N ALA A 175 -1.98 -30.86 11.58
CA ALA A 175 -1.81 -32.20 10.99
C ALA A 175 -1.13 -33.19 11.96
N ARG A 176 -0.12 -32.73 12.71
CA ARG A 176 0.55 -33.53 13.74
C ARG A 176 -0.39 -33.88 14.89
N GLU A 177 -1.16 -32.91 15.38
CA GLU A 177 -2.14 -33.14 16.45
C GLU A 177 -3.23 -34.11 16.02
N LYS A 178 -3.74 -33.96 14.79
CA LYS A 178 -4.73 -34.86 14.20
C LYS A 178 -4.22 -36.30 14.10
N ARG A 179 -2.94 -36.50 13.76
CA ARG A 179 -2.29 -37.84 13.80
C ARG A 179 -2.22 -38.42 15.21
N ILE A 180 -1.90 -37.62 16.22
CA ILE A 180 -1.83 -38.07 17.62
C ILE A 180 -3.21 -38.51 18.11
N LEU A 181 -4.26 -37.76 17.80
CA LEU A 181 -5.64 -38.11 18.16
C LEU A 181 -6.11 -39.41 17.48
N ALA A 182 -5.80 -39.59 16.19
CA ALA A 182 -6.15 -40.81 15.46
C ALA A 182 -5.46 -42.07 16.04
N LEU A 183 -4.20 -41.95 16.49
CA LEU A 183 -3.49 -43.05 17.16
C LEU A 183 -4.10 -43.38 18.52
N LYS A 184 -4.51 -42.36 19.30
CA LYS A 184 -5.21 -42.55 20.58
C LYS A 184 -6.56 -43.26 20.42
N GLU A 185 -7.32 -42.94 19.37
CA GLU A 185 -8.61 -43.59 19.11
C GLU A 185 -8.44 -45.06 18.72
N LYS A 186 -7.46 -45.36 17.84
CA LYS A 186 -7.15 -46.75 17.45
C LYS A 186 -6.72 -47.61 18.64
N GLY A 187 -5.99 -47.03 19.59
CA GLY A 187 -5.57 -47.73 20.83
C GLY A 187 -6.71 -48.06 21.79
N ARG A 188 -7.86 -47.36 21.73
CA ARG A 188 -9.03 -47.61 22.59
C ARG A 188 -9.95 -48.74 22.09
N LYS A 189 -9.95 -49.03 20.78
CA LYS A 189 -10.81 -50.08 20.18
C LYS A 189 -10.19 -51.49 20.24
N GLY A 190 -8.93 -51.61 20.64
CA GLY A 190 -8.20 -52.89 20.74
C GLY A 190 -8.01 -53.41 22.16
N ARG A 191 -8.67 -52.82 23.16
CA ARG A 191 -8.75 -53.30 24.54
C ARG A 191 -10.19 -53.67 24.85
#